data_AF-A0A957ZMP0-F1
#
_entry.id   AF-A0A957ZMP0-F1
#
_cell.length_a   1.000
_cell.length_b   1.000
_cell.length_c   1.000
_cell.angle_alpha   90.00
_cell.angle_beta   90.00
_cell.angle_gamma   90.00
#
_symmetry.space_group_name_H-M   'P 1'
#
loop_
_entity.id
_entity.type
_entity.pdbx_description
1 polymer ?
#
loop_
_entity_poly.entity_id
_entity_poly.type
_entity_poly.pdbx_seq_one_letter_code
_entity_poly.pdbx_strand_id
1 'polypeptide(L)'
;LGGIVAIHKLFDSEGNTFETRGAIHNNTFYANGDYGLWLLSRWTTSALSLVNNSIVSHTFGIEGEDLYGPAAPVTLSYTLFYSNSQEIGPDADDSITSTHTIVGNPQFLSPTAYDFHLMPNSAAIDAGDPAGVPPAPAVDIDGALRPYGPRVDVGAYEWQGQGALLPIIIKE
;
A
#
# COMPACT_ATOMS: atom_id res chain seq x y z
N LEU A 1 -14.21 12.13 6.82
CA LEU A 1 -13.60 12.11 5.47
C LEU A 1 -12.09 12.38 5.57
N GLY A 2 -11.36 11.55 6.30
CA GLY A 2 -9.89 11.52 6.22
C GLY A 2 -9.45 10.36 5.33
N GLY A 3 -8.29 10.49 4.68
CA GLY A 3 -7.74 9.50 3.76
C GLY A 3 -6.98 10.14 2.60
N ILE A 4 -6.23 9.33 1.84
CA ILE A 4 -5.62 9.82 0.60
C ILE A 4 -6.65 9.80 -0.52
N VAL A 5 -6.85 10.94 -1.16
CA VAL A 5 -7.75 11.10 -2.30
C VAL A 5 -6.95 11.03 -3.59
N ALA A 6 -7.25 10.03 -4.44
CA ALA A 6 -6.67 9.92 -5.78
C ALA A 6 -7.70 10.28 -6.85
N ILE A 7 -7.32 11.15 -7.80
CA ILE A 7 -8.22 11.71 -8.83
C ILE A 7 -7.73 11.27 -10.22
N HIS A 8 -8.59 10.61 -10.99
CA HIS A 8 -8.31 10.06 -12.33
C HIS A 8 -8.29 11.10 -13.47
N LYS A 9 -9.10 12.18 -13.38
CA LYS A 9 -9.20 13.20 -14.43
C LYS A 9 -8.87 14.58 -13.88
N LEU A 10 -7.90 15.22 -14.52
CA LEU A 10 -7.65 16.65 -14.35
C LEU A 10 -8.27 17.41 -15.52
N PHE A 11 -8.76 18.61 -15.24
CA PHE A 11 -9.27 19.53 -16.24
C PHE A 11 -8.27 20.68 -16.39
N ASP A 12 -7.93 21.04 -17.62
CA ASP A 12 -7.27 22.32 -17.88
C ASP A 12 -8.28 23.49 -17.84
N SER A 13 -7.76 24.71 -18.01
CA SER A 13 -8.57 25.93 -18.07
C SER A 13 -9.58 25.96 -19.23
N GLU A 14 -9.46 25.04 -20.18
CA GLU A 14 -10.28 24.94 -21.39
C GLU A 14 -11.32 23.82 -21.28
N GLY A 15 -11.30 23.04 -20.18
CA GLY A 15 -12.22 21.94 -19.92
C GLY A 15 -11.81 20.61 -20.58
N ASN A 16 -10.60 20.51 -21.13
CA ASN A 16 -10.09 19.25 -21.66
C ASN A 16 -9.72 18.32 -20.51
N THR A 17 -9.98 17.02 -20.69
CA THR A 17 -9.62 15.99 -19.70
C THR A 17 -8.28 15.36 -20.02
N PHE A 18 -7.43 15.21 -19.00
CA PHE A 18 -6.20 14.43 -19.08
C PHE A 18 -6.32 13.19 -18.20
N GLU A 19 -5.98 12.03 -18.76
CA GLU A 19 -5.79 10.82 -17.96
C GLU A 19 -4.50 10.97 -17.15
N THR A 20 -4.63 10.96 -15.83
CA THR A 20 -3.47 10.78 -14.97
C THR A 20 -3.07 9.30 -14.98
N ARG A 21 -1.77 9.01 -14.89
CA ARG A 21 -1.24 7.66 -14.63
C ARG A 21 -0.49 7.66 -13.31
N GLY A 22 -0.63 6.60 -12.51
CA GLY A 22 -0.12 6.56 -11.15
C GLY A 22 0.28 5.16 -10.71
N ALA A 23 1.25 5.11 -9.79
CA ALA A 23 1.67 3.91 -9.10
C ALA A 23 1.61 4.20 -7.59
N ILE A 24 0.92 3.34 -6.87
CA ILE A 24 0.86 3.34 -5.41
C ILE A 24 1.41 1.98 -4.99
N HIS A 25 2.72 1.91 -4.81
CA HIS A 25 3.43 0.67 -4.49
C HIS A 25 4.16 0.78 -3.16
N ASN A 26 4.15 -0.29 -2.36
CA ASN A 26 4.95 -0.38 -1.13
C ASN A 26 4.73 0.81 -0.18
N ASN A 27 3.46 1.18 0.06
CA ASN A 27 3.08 2.23 1.02
C ASN A 27 2.43 1.63 2.26
N THR A 28 2.58 2.31 3.40
CA THR A 28 1.83 2.03 4.63
C THR A 28 0.81 3.13 4.86
N PHE A 29 -0.48 2.79 4.78
CA PHE A 29 -1.59 3.65 5.17
C PHE A 29 -2.05 3.20 6.56
N TYR A 30 -1.94 4.10 7.54
CA TYR A 30 -2.26 3.79 8.92
C TYR A 30 -3.09 4.90 9.56
N ALA A 31 -4.31 4.55 9.99
CA ALA A 31 -5.20 5.41 10.78
C ALA A 31 -5.27 6.87 10.28
N ASN A 32 -5.25 7.07 8.96
CA ASN A 32 -5.23 8.41 8.34
C ASN A 32 -6.65 9.00 8.15
N GLY A 33 -7.65 8.38 8.78
CA GLY A 33 -9.05 8.78 8.74
C GLY A 33 -9.99 7.59 8.63
N ASP A 34 -11.19 7.85 8.10
CA ASP A 34 -12.20 6.81 7.86
C ASP A 34 -11.77 5.87 6.73
N TYR A 35 -11.01 6.38 5.76
CA TYR A 35 -10.55 5.65 4.58
C TYR A 35 -9.03 5.58 4.53
N GLY A 36 -8.45 4.41 4.27
CA GLY A 36 -7.02 4.32 3.95
C GLY A 36 -6.72 5.04 2.64
N LEU A 37 -7.46 4.65 1.59
CA LEU A 37 -7.53 5.34 0.29
C LEU A 37 -8.99 5.58 -0.10
N TRP A 38 -9.24 6.73 -0.72
CA TRP A 38 -10.52 7.03 -1.34
C TRP A 38 -10.31 7.44 -2.80
N LEU A 39 -10.86 6.66 -3.72
CA LEU A 39 -10.78 6.92 -5.16
C LEU A 39 -11.97 7.78 -5.60
N LEU A 40 -11.79 9.11 -5.63
CA LEU A 40 -12.83 10.09 -5.98
C LEU A 40 -13.27 10.01 -7.46
N SER A 41 -12.38 9.51 -8.30
CA SER A 41 -12.67 9.19 -9.68
C SER A 41 -11.87 7.93 -10.00
N ARG A 42 -12.58 6.85 -10.29
CA ARG A 42 -11.98 5.54 -10.46
C ARG A 42 -11.13 5.53 -11.74
N TRP A 43 -9.96 4.90 -11.63
CA TRP A 43 -8.95 4.83 -12.69
C TRP A 43 -9.16 3.56 -13.50
N THR A 44 -8.68 3.51 -14.75
CA THR A 44 -8.59 2.23 -15.48
C THR A 44 -7.43 1.39 -14.93
N THR A 45 -7.48 0.07 -15.08
CA THR A 45 -6.38 -0.84 -14.66
C THR A 45 -5.04 -0.49 -15.31
N SER A 46 -5.04 0.13 -16.51
CA SER A 46 -3.83 0.58 -17.19
C SER A 46 -3.33 1.95 -16.71
N ALA A 47 -4.15 2.70 -15.96
CA ALA A 47 -3.84 4.04 -15.47
C ALA A 47 -3.35 4.04 -14.02
N LEU A 48 -3.85 3.14 -13.15
CA LEU A 48 -3.42 3.06 -11.74
C LEU A 48 -2.98 1.64 -11.36
N SER A 49 -1.77 1.53 -10.83
CA SER A 49 -1.25 0.28 -10.27
C SER A 49 -1.15 0.39 -8.74
N LEU A 50 -1.79 -0.55 -8.04
CA LEU A 50 -1.84 -0.63 -6.57
C LEU A 50 -1.29 -2.00 -6.13
N VAL A 51 -0.05 -2.04 -5.66
CA VAL A 51 0.69 -3.29 -5.41
C VAL A 51 1.48 -3.20 -4.11
N ASN A 52 1.57 -4.29 -3.33
CA ASN A 52 2.42 -4.36 -2.13
C ASN A 52 2.13 -3.29 -1.07
N ASN A 53 0.90 -2.79 -0.96
CA ASN A 53 0.54 -1.79 0.05
C ASN A 53 0.08 -2.45 1.35
N SER A 54 0.32 -1.78 2.48
CA SER A 54 -0.23 -2.12 3.79
C SER A 54 -1.30 -1.09 4.17
N ILE A 55 -2.53 -1.53 4.40
CA ILE A 55 -3.68 -0.67 4.72
C ILE A 55 -4.28 -1.11 6.05
N VAL A 56 -4.09 -0.27 7.08
CA VAL A 56 -4.27 -0.69 8.47
C VAL A 56 -5.04 0.33 9.31
N SER A 57 -6.00 -0.13 10.11
CA SER A 57 -6.73 0.67 11.10
C SER A 57 -7.62 1.79 10.54
N HIS A 58 -8.47 1.47 9.56
CA HIS A 58 -9.49 2.39 9.02
C HIS A 58 -10.92 1.84 9.23
N THR A 59 -11.94 2.66 8.99
CA THR A 59 -13.30 2.12 8.82
C THR A 59 -13.34 1.30 7.52
N PHE A 60 -12.90 1.91 6.42
CA PHE A 60 -12.78 1.28 5.12
C PHE A 60 -11.32 1.31 4.67
N GLY A 61 -10.74 0.15 4.33
CA GLY A 61 -9.36 0.11 3.84
C GLY A 61 -9.22 0.91 2.55
N ILE A 62 -10.07 0.62 1.57
CA ILE A 62 -10.22 1.40 0.35
C ILE A 62 -11.71 1.59 0.01
N GLU A 63 -12.05 2.75 -0.52
CA GLU A 63 -13.39 3.12 -1.00
C GLU A 63 -13.26 3.87 -2.33
N GLY A 64 -14.35 4.04 -3.06
CA GLY A 64 -14.41 5.02 -4.13
C GLY A 64 -15.78 5.09 -4.78
N GLU A 65 -16.25 6.31 -5.04
CA GLU A 65 -17.48 6.55 -5.81
C GLU A 65 -17.15 6.86 -7.27
N ASP A 66 -18.04 6.47 -8.18
CA ASP A 66 -17.98 6.91 -9.56
C ASP A 66 -18.74 8.23 -9.75
N LEU A 67 -18.05 9.35 -9.49
CA LEU A 67 -18.64 10.69 -9.60
C LEU A 67 -18.75 11.21 -11.05
N TYR A 68 -18.09 10.57 -12.03
CA TYR A 68 -17.93 11.14 -13.40
C TYR A 68 -18.16 10.15 -14.57
N GLY A 69 -18.68 8.94 -14.32
CA GLY A 69 -19.14 7.99 -15.33
C GLY A 69 -18.29 6.71 -15.40
N PRO A 70 -18.81 5.67 -16.09
CA PRO A 70 -18.49 4.27 -15.85
C PRO A 70 -16.99 3.99 -15.71
N ALA A 71 -16.62 3.59 -14.51
CA ALA A 71 -15.28 3.15 -14.17
C ALA A 71 -14.95 1.75 -14.71
N ALA A 72 -13.75 1.59 -15.26
CA ALA A 72 -13.17 0.25 -15.35
C ALA A 72 -12.77 -0.22 -13.93
N PRO A 73 -12.83 -1.53 -13.65
CA PRO A 73 -12.48 -2.03 -12.33
C PRO A 73 -11.02 -1.70 -11.99
N VAL A 74 -10.75 -1.39 -10.73
CA VAL A 74 -9.42 -1.25 -10.15
C VAL A 74 -9.12 -2.52 -9.36
N THR A 75 -7.95 -3.09 -9.59
CA THR A 75 -7.51 -4.28 -8.86
C THR A 75 -6.27 -3.95 -8.04
N LEU A 76 -6.37 -4.13 -6.73
CA LEU A 76 -5.22 -4.18 -5.85
C LEU A 76 -4.58 -5.58 -5.94
N SER A 77 -3.27 -5.66 -5.86
CA SER A 77 -2.57 -6.94 -5.72
C SER A 77 -1.59 -6.92 -4.56
N TYR A 78 -1.40 -8.06 -3.92
CA TYR A 78 -0.45 -8.22 -2.81
C TYR A 78 -0.62 -7.14 -1.73
N THR A 79 -1.86 -6.79 -1.42
CA THR A 79 -2.17 -5.78 -0.40
C THR A 79 -2.42 -6.47 0.93
N LEU A 80 -1.77 -5.98 1.99
CA LEU A 80 -2.03 -6.40 3.37
C LEU A 80 -3.13 -5.51 3.95
N PHE A 81 -4.23 -6.13 4.36
CA PHE A 81 -5.27 -5.47 5.14
C PHE A 81 -5.22 -5.95 6.59
N TYR A 82 -5.28 -5.02 7.54
CA TYR A 82 -5.34 -5.38 8.96
C TYR A 82 -6.12 -4.37 9.79
N SER A 83 -6.97 -4.85 10.69
CA SER A 83 -7.72 -3.99 11.63
C SER A 83 -8.58 -2.89 10.96
N ASN A 84 -8.95 -3.07 9.69
CA ASN A 84 -10.00 -2.25 9.08
C ASN A 84 -11.37 -2.82 9.47
N SER A 85 -12.40 -1.98 9.59
CA SER A 85 -13.76 -2.50 9.84
C SER A 85 -14.29 -3.25 8.61
N GLN A 86 -13.95 -2.76 7.41
CA GLN A 86 -14.18 -3.41 6.14
C GLN A 86 -13.01 -3.10 5.19
N GLU A 87 -12.54 -4.08 4.43
CA GLU A 87 -11.33 -3.94 3.59
C GLU A 87 -11.60 -3.07 2.35
N ILE A 88 -12.72 -3.34 1.67
CA ILE A 88 -13.23 -2.59 0.52
C ILE A 88 -14.62 -2.09 0.90
N GLY A 89 -14.82 -0.78 0.89
CA GLY A 89 -16.06 -0.17 1.34
C GLY A 89 -17.27 -0.37 0.42
N PRO A 90 -18.49 -0.10 0.91
CA PRO A 90 -19.74 -0.44 0.24
C PRO A 90 -20.02 0.38 -1.03
N ASP A 91 -19.45 1.57 -1.15
CA ASP A 91 -19.70 2.46 -2.28
C ASP A 91 -18.79 2.11 -3.48
N ALA A 92 -17.87 1.16 -3.32
CA ALA A 92 -17.00 0.64 -4.37
C ALA A 92 -17.72 -0.07 -5.52
N ASP A 93 -19.01 -0.45 -5.37
CA ASP A 93 -19.89 -1.01 -6.43
C ASP A 93 -19.22 -2.12 -7.26
N ASP A 94 -18.58 -3.08 -6.59
CA ASP A 94 -17.80 -4.22 -7.14
C ASP A 94 -16.65 -3.85 -8.11
N SER A 95 -16.40 -2.55 -8.31
CA SER A 95 -15.37 -2.05 -9.22
C SER A 95 -13.99 -2.05 -8.58
N ILE A 96 -13.89 -2.15 -7.26
CA ILE A 96 -12.61 -2.31 -6.55
C ILE A 96 -12.50 -3.76 -6.11
N THR A 97 -11.44 -4.42 -6.55
CA THR A 97 -11.16 -5.82 -6.22
C THR A 97 -9.75 -5.96 -5.66
N SER A 98 -9.50 -7.02 -4.91
CA SER A 98 -8.15 -7.36 -4.44
C SER A 98 -7.79 -8.79 -4.83
N THR A 99 -6.56 -8.98 -5.28
CA THR A 99 -5.99 -10.29 -5.59
C THR A 99 -4.75 -10.53 -4.73
N HIS A 100 -4.51 -11.78 -4.35
CA HIS A 100 -3.37 -12.13 -3.49
C HIS A 100 -3.34 -11.30 -2.18
N THR A 101 -4.51 -11.04 -1.60
CA THR A 101 -4.62 -10.32 -0.32
C THR A 101 -3.81 -11.03 0.76
N ILE A 102 -2.99 -10.28 1.49
CA ILE A 102 -2.24 -10.77 2.64
C ILE A 102 -3.09 -10.53 3.89
N VAL A 103 -3.32 -11.61 4.64
CA VAL A 103 -4.08 -11.58 5.89
C VAL A 103 -3.13 -11.85 7.05
N GLY A 104 -3.00 -10.90 7.96
CA GLY A 104 -2.19 -11.07 9.16
C GLY A 104 -1.78 -9.73 9.77
N ASN A 105 -1.29 -9.78 11.02
CA ASN A 105 -0.82 -8.59 11.71
C ASN A 105 0.51 -8.13 11.09
N PRO A 106 0.64 -6.86 10.65
CA PRO A 106 1.90 -6.33 10.11
C PRO A 106 2.95 -6.08 11.21
N GLN A 107 2.60 -6.25 12.48
CA GLN A 107 3.47 -6.16 13.65
C GLN A 107 4.41 -4.94 13.62
N PHE A 108 3.82 -3.75 13.49
CA PHE A 108 4.56 -2.49 13.57
C PHE A 108 5.18 -2.30 14.96
N LEU A 109 6.40 -1.77 15.01
CA LEU A 109 7.16 -1.55 16.25
C LEU A 109 6.45 -0.58 17.21
N SER A 110 6.02 0.59 16.73
CA SER A 110 5.26 1.54 17.54
C SER A 110 4.34 2.41 16.67
N PRO A 111 3.21 1.85 16.19
CA PRO A 111 2.38 2.55 15.22
C PRO A 111 1.70 3.82 15.78
N THR A 112 1.45 3.89 17.10
CA THR A 112 0.95 5.10 17.76
C THR A 112 1.99 6.21 17.86
N ALA A 113 3.28 5.89 17.70
CA ALA A 113 4.38 6.83 17.59
C ALA A 113 4.83 7.02 16.13
N TYR A 114 4.05 6.52 15.15
CA TYR A 114 4.36 6.53 13.72
C TYR A 114 5.64 5.75 13.34
N ASP A 115 6.01 4.77 14.15
CA ASP A 115 7.07 3.83 13.84
C ASP A 115 6.48 2.54 13.27
N PHE A 116 6.55 2.42 11.94
CA PHE A 116 6.00 1.31 11.18
C PHE A 116 7.05 0.28 10.76
N HIS A 117 8.23 0.31 11.39
CA HIS A 117 9.20 -0.78 11.22
C HIS A 117 8.55 -2.11 11.59
N LEU A 118 8.86 -3.13 10.79
CA LEU A 118 8.31 -4.46 10.99
C LEU A 118 9.05 -5.18 12.13
N MET A 119 8.30 -5.83 13.00
CA MET A 119 8.84 -6.72 14.03
C MET A 119 9.01 -8.15 13.48
N PRO A 120 9.86 -8.98 14.11
CA PRO A 120 10.00 -10.38 13.74
C PRO A 120 8.65 -11.11 13.75
N ASN A 121 8.38 -11.89 12.69
CA ASN A 121 7.12 -12.59 12.41
C ASN A 121 5.95 -11.72 11.92
N SER A 122 6.22 -10.49 11.49
CA SER A 122 5.23 -9.69 10.75
C SER A 122 4.71 -10.46 9.53
N ALA A 123 3.40 -10.39 9.29
CA ALA A 123 2.79 -10.95 8.09
C ALA A 123 3.17 -10.19 6.80
N ALA A 124 3.80 -9.03 6.93
CA ALA A 124 4.23 -8.22 5.80
C ALA A 124 5.60 -8.66 5.25
N ILE A 125 6.39 -9.40 6.04
CA ILE A 125 7.73 -9.86 5.68
C ILE A 125 7.66 -10.89 4.54
N ASP A 126 8.47 -10.70 3.50
CA ASP A 126 8.57 -11.54 2.29
C ASP A 126 7.21 -11.81 1.60
N ALA A 127 6.23 -10.92 1.80
CA ALA A 127 4.85 -11.16 1.38
C ALA A 127 4.47 -10.46 0.06
N GLY A 128 5.37 -9.66 -0.49
CA GLY A 128 5.14 -8.92 -1.74
C GLY A 128 5.11 -9.81 -2.99
N ASP A 129 4.78 -9.18 -4.11
CA ASP A 129 4.69 -9.84 -5.41
C ASP A 129 5.97 -10.65 -5.76
N PRO A 130 5.89 -11.98 -5.90
CA PRO A 130 7.02 -12.83 -6.27
C PRO A 130 7.61 -12.50 -7.65
N ALA A 131 6.80 -11.97 -8.56
CA ALA A 131 7.28 -11.63 -9.89
C ALA A 131 8.07 -10.32 -9.88
N GLY A 132 7.85 -9.46 -8.88
CA GLY A 132 8.38 -8.09 -8.87
C GLY A 132 7.89 -7.28 -10.07
N VAL A 133 6.63 -7.48 -10.49
CA VAL A 133 6.05 -6.80 -11.65
C VAL A 133 4.74 -6.09 -11.25
N PRO A 134 4.72 -4.75 -11.23
CA PRO A 134 5.82 -3.84 -11.53
C PRO A 134 6.93 -3.91 -10.45
N PRO A 135 8.17 -3.48 -10.78
CA PRO A 135 9.26 -3.49 -9.80
C PRO A 135 8.92 -2.57 -8.64
N ALA A 136 9.14 -3.08 -7.42
CA ALA A 136 9.10 -2.25 -6.22
C ALA A 136 10.19 -1.16 -6.28
N PRO A 137 10.04 -0.05 -5.54
CA PRO A 137 11.12 0.91 -5.37
C PRO A 137 12.39 0.23 -4.84
N ALA A 138 13.56 0.61 -5.36
CA ALA A 138 14.83 -0.07 -5.06
C ALA A 138 15.26 0.01 -3.59
N VAL A 139 14.77 1.02 -2.87
CA VAL A 139 14.98 1.19 -1.43
C VAL A 139 13.66 1.53 -0.75
N ASP A 140 13.57 1.23 0.54
CA ASP A 140 12.47 1.63 1.41
C ASP A 140 12.58 3.10 1.87
N ILE A 141 11.66 3.53 2.73
CA ILE A 141 11.59 4.91 3.20
C ILE A 141 12.81 5.34 4.03
N ASP A 142 13.53 4.39 4.63
CA ASP A 142 14.74 4.60 5.42
C ASP A 142 16.03 4.33 4.63
N GLY A 143 15.90 3.96 3.35
CA GLY A 143 17.01 3.68 2.45
C GLY A 143 17.52 2.23 2.47
N ALA A 144 16.82 1.32 3.16
CA ALA A 144 17.13 -0.11 3.11
C ALA A 144 16.84 -0.69 1.73
N LEU A 145 17.76 -1.53 1.22
CA LEU A 145 17.61 -2.16 -0.10
C LEU A 145 16.44 -3.14 -0.13
N ARG A 146 15.70 -3.13 -1.25
CA ARG A 146 14.66 -4.11 -1.55
C ARG A 146 15.05 -5.04 -2.71
N PRO A 147 14.73 -6.34 -2.64
CA PRO A 147 14.28 -7.06 -1.46
C PRO A 147 15.44 -7.32 -0.48
N TYR A 148 15.15 -7.38 0.82
CA TYR A 148 16.03 -8.00 1.82
C TYR A 148 15.44 -9.35 2.26
N GLY A 149 15.67 -10.38 1.45
CA GLY A 149 15.06 -11.68 1.63
C GLY A 149 14.65 -12.30 0.30
N PRO A 150 13.89 -13.40 0.33
CA PRO A 150 13.27 -13.98 -0.85
C PRO A 150 12.39 -13.03 -1.67
N ARG A 151 11.67 -12.09 -1.04
CA ARG A 151 10.74 -11.16 -1.69
C ARG A 151 10.76 -9.80 -1.01
N VAL A 152 10.15 -8.80 -1.64
CA VAL A 152 9.98 -7.48 -1.00
C VAL A 152 8.93 -7.59 0.10
N ASP A 153 9.06 -6.75 1.12
CA ASP A 153 8.06 -6.64 2.16
C ASP A 153 6.88 -5.78 1.69
N VAL A 154 5.70 -6.06 2.22
CA VAL A 154 4.49 -5.29 1.97
C VAL A 154 4.47 -4.06 2.88
N GLY A 155 4.28 -2.88 2.28
CA GLY A 155 4.29 -1.60 2.99
C GLY A 155 5.59 -0.81 2.82
N ALA A 156 5.72 0.26 3.62
CA ALA A 156 6.75 1.28 3.47
C ALA A 156 8.17 0.88 3.92
N TYR A 157 8.29 -0.17 4.75
CA TYR A 157 9.54 -0.58 5.39
C TYR A 157 9.93 -1.99 4.95
N GLU A 158 11.22 -2.20 4.72
CA GLU A 158 11.82 -3.51 4.49
C GLU A 158 12.50 -4.00 5.77
N TRP A 159 12.15 -5.20 6.22
CA TRP A 159 12.70 -5.82 7.40
C TRP A 159 14.11 -6.35 7.12
N GLN A 160 15.13 -5.69 7.67
CA GLN A 160 16.53 -6.12 7.50
C GLN A 160 17.03 -7.13 8.55
N GLY A 161 16.12 -7.74 9.31
CA GLY A 161 16.49 -8.51 10.50
C GLY A 161 16.79 -7.62 11.71
N GLN A 162 16.86 -8.23 12.90
CA GLN A 162 17.64 -7.62 13.96
C GLN A 162 19.10 -7.78 13.54
N GLY A 163 19.75 -6.69 13.15
CA GLY A 163 21.20 -6.68 12.97
C GLY A 163 21.81 -7.34 14.21
N ALA A 164 22.36 -8.54 14.06
CA ALA A 164 23.19 -9.11 15.09
C ALA A 164 24.32 -8.09 15.25
N LEU A 165 24.30 -7.32 16.32
CA LEU A 165 25.49 -6.63 16.80
C LEU A 165 26.45 -7.75 17.19
N LEU A 166 27.13 -8.33 16.19
CA LEU A 166 28.30 -9.13 16.46
C LEU A 166 29.24 -8.20 17.21
N PRO A 167 29.67 -8.53 18.43
CA PRO A 167 30.67 -7.73 19.10
C PRO A 167 31.85 -7.61 18.14
N ILE A 168 32.31 -6.38 17.92
CA ILE A 168 33.53 -6.16 17.16
C ILE A 168 34.68 -6.73 18.02
N ILE A 169 35.11 -7.95 17.72
CA ILE A 169 36.30 -8.52 18.35
C ILE A 169 37.48 -7.94 17.57
N ILE A 170 38.03 -6.84 18.06
CA ILE A 170 39.32 -6.36 17.60
C ILE A 170 40.36 -7.30 18.23
N LYS A 171 41.05 -8.06 17.37
CA LYS A 171 42.19 -8.87 17.80
C LYS A 171 43.39 -7.93 17.95
N GLU A 172 43.84 -7.72 19.19
CA GLU A 172 45.16 -7.16 19.46
C GLU A 172 46.27 -8.13 19.02
#